data_AF-A0A1S2K0G1-F1
#
_entry.id   AF-A0A1S2K0G1-F1
#
_cell.length_a   1.000
_cell.length_b   1.000
_cell.length_c   1.000
_cell.angle_alpha   90.00
_cell.angle_beta   90.00
_cell.angle_gamma   90.00
#
_symmetry.space_group_name_H-M   'P 1'
#
loop_
_entity.id
_entity.type
_entity.pdbx_description
1 polymer ?
#
loop_
_entity_poly.entity_id
_entity_poly.type
_entity_poly.pdbx_seq_one_letter_code
_entity_poly.pdbx_strand_id
1 'polypeptide(L)'
;MAVTALLSLPVLLPLLAAAVSLFPVPRTAKRLLSTGTLAVVLADAVVLLVRADAEGPLVLEAGGWPAPLGVVLVADRLSALLLTVSALVALAVLLYAIGQGTAERRGPAAAVLHPAYLLLVAGVALAYLTGDLFNLFVAFETMLASSYVLITLDAGEERARSGMTYTITGLASSLLLLTVVALVYASTGTVNLADLARRTADLPDGTRTVLGLPARPPCTGCAARAHRPPRSPSSSRCPP
;
A
#
# COMPACT_ATOMS: atom_id res chain seq x y z
N MET A 1 22.87 2.69 4.24
CA MET A 1 22.69 1.22 4.30
C MET A 1 21.65 0.80 5.34
N ALA A 2 21.74 1.23 6.61
CA ALA A 2 20.77 0.84 7.64
C ALA A 2 19.31 1.24 7.32
N VAL A 3 19.09 2.48 6.86
CA VAL A 3 17.75 2.99 6.49
C VAL A 3 17.16 2.26 5.28
N THR A 4 18.00 1.91 4.30
CA THR A 4 17.62 1.17 3.10
C THR A 4 17.09 -0.22 3.43
N ALA A 5 17.75 -0.90 4.38
CA ALA A 5 17.31 -2.20 4.86
C ALA A 5 15.95 -2.09 5.57
N LEU A 6 15.80 -1.14 6.50
CA LEU A 6 14.54 -0.90 7.23
C LEU A 6 13.33 -0.70 6.30
N LEU A 7 13.44 0.14 5.28
CA LEU A 7 12.29 0.43 4.41
C LEU A 7 11.88 -0.73 3.49
N SER A 8 12.83 -1.57 3.10
CA SER A 8 12.57 -2.68 2.15
C SER A 8 12.22 -3.99 2.84
N LEU A 9 12.59 -4.15 4.11
CA LEU A 9 12.45 -5.39 4.87
C LEU A 9 10.99 -5.82 5.10
N PRO A 10 10.02 -4.93 5.41
CA PRO A 10 8.61 -5.29 5.55
C PRO A 10 7.99 -5.92 4.30
N VAL A 11 8.55 -5.63 3.12
CA VAL A 11 8.06 -6.14 1.84
C VAL A 11 8.86 -7.37 1.40
N LEU A 12 10.20 -7.27 1.41
CA LEU A 12 11.08 -8.34 0.92
C LEU A 12 11.07 -9.57 1.82
N LEU A 13 11.03 -9.38 3.15
CA LEU A 13 11.12 -10.51 4.08
C LEU A 13 9.91 -11.46 3.94
N PRO A 14 8.64 -10.99 3.93
CA PRO A 14 7.51 -11.89 3.72
C PRO A 14 7.48 -12.50 2.31
N LEU A 15 7.93 -11.77 1.27
CA LEU A 15 8.04 -12.33 -0.08
C LEU A 15 9.03 -13.51 -0.15
N LEU A 16 10.21 -13.34 0.43
CA LEU A 16 11.22 -14.39 0.49
C LEU A 16 10.75 -15.56 1.37
N ALA A 17 10.15 -15.27 2.52
CA ALA A 17 9.59 -16.30 3.40
C ALA A 17 8.44 -17.06 2.72
N ALA A 18 7.61 -16.40 1.92
CA ALA A 18 6.56 -17.04 1.11
C ALA A 18 7.17 -18.00 0.08
N ALA A 19 8.19 -17.54 -0.65
CA ALA A 19 8.90 -18.37 -1.63
C ALA A 19 9.56 -19.60 -0.97
N VAL A 20 10.23 -19.41 0.17
CA VAL A 20 10.83 -20.51 0.94
C VAL A 20 9.76 -21.47 1.47
N SER A 21 8.58 -20.96 1.86
CA SER A 21 7.47 -21.78 2.34
C SER A 21 6.82 -22.65 1.25
N LEU A 22 7.12 -22.44 -0.04
CA LEU A 22 6.66 -23.32 -1.12
C LEU A 22 7.42 -24.65 -1.18
N PHE A 23 8.66 -24.69 -0.67
CA PHE A 23 9.42 -25.93 -0.60
C PHE A 23 8.75 -26.97 0.33
N PRO A 24 8.99 -28.26 0.10
CA PRO A 24 8.45 -29.34 0.94
C PRO A 24 9.19 -29.42 2.28
N VAL A 25 9.02 -28.40 3.12
CA VAL A 25 9.56 -28.33 4.49
C VAL A 25 8.49 -28.76 5.52
N PRO A 26 8.90 -29.26 6.71
CA PRO A 26 7.95 -29.70 7.73
C PRO A 26 7.05 -28.57 8.21
N ARG A 27 5.82 -28.90 8.62
CA ARG A 27 4.79 -27.92 9.04
C ARG A 27 5.28 -27.00 10.17
N THR A 28 6.00 -27.55 11.13
CA THR A 28 6.62 -26.78 12.23
C THR A 28 7.60 -25.73 11.71
N ALA A 29 8.42 -26.07 10.71
CA ALA A 29 9.35 -25.12 10.11
C ALA A 29 8.59 -24.00 9.37
N LYS A 30 7.51 -24.31 8.64
CA LYS A 30 6.66 -23.28 8.01
C LYS A 30 6.08 -22.32 9.06
N ARG A 31 5.55 -22.84 10.17
CA ARG A 31 4.98 -22.03 11.26
C ARG A 31 6.03 -21.14 11.91
N LEU A 32 7.21 -21.67 12.19
CA LEU A 32 8.32 -20.91 12.76
C LEU A 32 8.79 -19.82 11.79
N LEU A 33 8.88 -20.14 10.50
CA LEU A 33 9.24 -19.18 9.46
C LEU A 33 8.21 -18.05 9.35
N SER A 34 6.91 -18.38 9.29
CA SER A 34 5.85 -17.37 9.13
C SER A 34 5.70 -16.49 10.37
N THR A 35 5.65 -17.09 11.57
CA THR A 35 5.55 -16.34 12.83
C THR A 35 6.80 -15.50 13.09
N GLY A 36 8.00 -16.08 12.85
CA GLY A 36 9.27 -15.35 12.94
C GLY A 36 9.33 -14.18 11.97
N THR A 37 8.89 -14.37 10.72
CA THR A 37 8.85 -13.31 9.71
C THR A 37 7.92 -12.16 10.16
N LEU A 38 6.70 -12.47 10.60
CA LEU A 38 5.77 -11.44 11.06
C LEU A 38 6.23 -10.72 12.32
N ALA A 39 6.89 -11.43 13.24
CA ALA A 39 7.49 -10.81 14.43
C ALA A 39 8.60 -9.82 14.05
N VAL A 40 9.44 -10.18 13.07
CA VAL A 40 10.48 -9.28 12.55
C VAL A 40 9.86 -8.08 11.83
N VAL A 41 8.82 -8.29 10.99
CA VAL A 41 8.11 -7.18 10.32
C VAL A 41 7.45 -6.24 11.34
N LEU A 42 6.86 -6.77 12.40
CA LEU A 42 6.28 -5.94 13.47
C LEU A 42 7.36 -5.13 14.18
N ALA A 43 8.49 -5.76 14.54
CA ALA A 43 9.60 -5.04 15.17
C ALA A 43 10.15 -3.93 14.26
N ASP A 44 10.32 -4.22 12.97
CA ASP A 44 10.78 -3.26 11.98
C ASP A 44 9.78 -2.10 11.79
N ALA A 45 8.47 -2.39 11.74
CA ALA A 45 7.42 -1.37 11.67
C ALA A 45 7.43 -0.43 12.88
N VAL A 46 7.64 -0.97 14.09
CA VAL A 46 7.79 -0.15 15.32
C VAL A 46 9.03 0.74 15.24
N VAL A 47 10.16 0.22 14.74
CA VAL A 47 11.36 1.02 14.55
C VAL A 47 11.13 2.12 13.52
N LEU A 48 10.50 1.81 12.38
CA LEU A 48 10.12 2.80 11.37
C LEU A 48 9.22 3.89 11.97
N LEU A 49 8.26 3.54 12.82
CA LEU A 49 7.38 4.50 13.47
C LEU A 49 8.15 5.46 14.39
N VAL A 50 9.04 4.94 15.25
CA VAL A 50 9.86 5.76 16.14
C VAL A 50 10.79 6.69 15.36
N ARG A 51 11.38 6.19 14.26
CA ARG A 51 12.27 6.98 13.40
C ARG A 51 11.50 8.04 12.62
N ALA A 52 10.34 7.70 12.09
CA ALA A 52 9.48 8.63 11.35
C ALA A 52 8.93 9.75 12.26
N ASP A 53 8.71 9.46 13.54
CA ASP A 53 8.32 10.46 14.51
C ASP A 53 9.47 11.42 14.86
N ALA A 54 10.67 10.87 15.13
CA ALA A 54 11.83 11.65 15.56
C ALA A 54 12.52 12.45 14.45
N GLU A 55 12.70 11.86 13.27
CA GLU A 55 13.54 12.40 12.19
C GLU A 55 12.73 12.91 10.98
N GLY A 56 11.43 12.63 10.95
CA GLY A 56 10.56 12.92 9.81
C GLY A 56 10.50 11.76 8.80
N PRO A 57 9.86 11.96 7.64
CA PRO A 57 9.60 10.89 6.68
C PRO A 57 10.90 10.29 6.12
N LEU A 58 11.00 8.96 6.16
CA LEU A 58 12.13 8.23 5.59
C LEU A 58 11.81 7.87 4.13
N VAL A 59 12.74 8.15 3.22
CA VAL A 59 12.58 7.92 1.78
C VAL A 59 13.70 7.01 1.29
N LEU A 60 13.33 6.01 0.50
CA LEU A 60 14.23 5.11 -0.19
C LEU A 60 13.91 5.10 -1.68
N GLU A 61 14.87 5.51 -2.50
CA GLU A 61 14.87 5.29 -3.93
C GLU A 61 15.45 3.90 -4.23
N ALA A 62 14.59 2.96 -4.63
CA ALA A 62 14.99 1.61 -4.92
C ALA A 62 15.85 1.56 -6.21
N GLY A 63 16.98 0.87 -6.14
CA GLY A 63 17.89 0.68 -7.27
C GLY A 63 18.75 1.89 -7.64
N GLY A 64 18.71 2.98 -6.87
CA GLY A 64 19.55 4.17 -7.11
C GLY A 64 19.12 5.01 -8.33
N TRP A 65 17.95 4.74 -8.89
CA TRP A 65 17.35 5.54 -9.95
C TRP A 65 16.58 6.70 -9.31
N PRO A 66 16.93 7.97 -9.61
CA PRO A 66 16.20 9.10 -9.05
C PRO A 66 14.76 9.11 -9.55
N ALA A 67 13.84 9.64 -8.72
CA ALA A 67 12.49 9.96 -9.17
C ALA A 67 12.55 10.86 -10.44
N PRO A 68 11.67 10.65 -11.44
CA PRO A 68 10.38 9.93 -11.41
C PRO A 68 10.40 8.48 -11.95
N LEU A 69 11.54 7.99 -12.45
CA LEU A 69 11.63 6.65 -13.06
C LEU A 69 11.89 5.53 -12.04
N GLY A 70 12.45 5.87 -10.88
CA GLY A 70 12.72 4.93 -9.79
C GLY A 70 11.50 4.59 -8.95
N VAL A 71 11.49 3.38 -8.39
CA VAL A 71 10.54 2.96 -7.36
C VAL A 71 10.91 3.62 -6.05
N VAL A 72 9.97 4.32 -5.41
CA VAL A 72 10.24 5.04 -4.17
C VAL A 72 9.41 4.42 -3.05
N LEU A 73 10.08 4.03 -1.96
CA LEU A 73 9.42 3.65 -0.71
C LEU A 73 9.52 4.81 0.28
N VAL A 74 8.40 5.18 0.88
CA VAL A 74 8.27 6.27 1.83
C VAL A 74 7.62 5.76 3.10
N ALA A 75 8.27 5.96 4.24
CA ALA A 75 7.67 5.76 5.56
C ALA A 75 7.52 7.12 6.25
N ASP A 76 6.30 7.67 6.20
CA ASP A 76 5.89 8.76 7.08
C ASP A 76 5.19 8.21 8.35
N ARG A 77 4.81 9.11 9.25
CA ARG A 77 4.19 8.74 10.54
C ARG A 77 2.89 7.97 10.37
N LEU A 78 2.06 8.35 9.41
CA LEU A 78 0.78 7.67 9.15
C LEU A 78 1.02 6.28 8.57
N SER A 79 1.86 6.17 7.53
CA SER A 79 2.16 4.86 6.93
C SER A 79 2.84 3.91 7.91
N ALA A 80 3.77 4.40 8.74
CA ALA A 80 4.41 3.57 9.77
C ALA A 80 3.44 3.12 10.86
N LEU A 81 2.49 3.98 11.27
CA LEU A 81 1.43 3.63 12.21
C LEU A 81 0.52 2.53 11.64
N LEU A 82 0.03 2.72 10.41
CA LEU A 82 -0.83 1.76 9.72
C LEU A 82 -0.13 0.41 9.52
N LEU A 83 1.15 0.43 9.13
CA LEU A 83 1.97 -0.77 9.01
C LEU A 83 2.11 -1.50 10.36
N THR A 84 2.38 -0.77 11.44
CA THR A 84 2.54 -1.35 12.78
C THR A 84 1.26 -2.04 13.27
N VAL A 85 0.12 -1.35 13.14
CA VAL A 85 -1.19 -1.91 13.52
C VAL A 85 -1.51 -3.14 12.68
N SER A 86 -1.26 -3.08 11.37
CA SER A 86 -1.56 -4.19 10.46
C SER A 86 -0.66 -5.39 10.72
N ALA A 87 0.64 -5.19 10.97
CA ALA A 87 1.57 -6.25 11.33
C ALA A 87 1.20 -6.93 12.66
N LEU A 88 0.77 -6.14 13.66
CA LEU A 88 0.30 -6.67 14.94
C LEU A 88 -0.94 -7.54 14.77
N VAL A 89 -1.95 -7.05 14.02
CA VAL A 89 -3.17 -7.81 13.73
C VAL A 89 -2.83 -9.07 12.93
N ALA A 90 -1.96 -8.98 11.93
CA ALA A 90 -1.56 -10.13 11.13
C ALA A 90 -0.86 -11.21 11.98
N LEU A 91 0.06 -10.80 12.87
CA LEU A 91 0.71 -11.73 13.78
C LEU A 91 -0.30 -12.39 14.73
N ALA A 92 -1.21 -11.60 15.32
CA ALA A 92 -2.24 -12.12 16.23
C ALA A 92 -3.18 -13.12 15.55
N VAL A 93 -3.63 -12.81 14.33
CA VAL A 93 -4.49 -13.69 13.53
C VAL A 93 -3.77 -14.99 13.17
N LEU A 94 -2.49 -14.92 12.77
CA LEU A 94 -1.70 -16.12 12.47
C LEU A 94 -1.52 -17.00 13.71
N LEU A 95 -1.16 -16.42 14.86
CA LEU A 95 -1.02 -17.17 16.12
C LEU A 95 -2.33 -17.83 16.54
N TYR A 96 -3.45 -17.12 16.39
CA TYR A 96 -4.77 -17.66 16.64
C TYR A 96 -5.11 -18.83 15.70
N ALA A 97 -4.82 -18.69 14.39
CA ALA A 97 -5.05 -19.74 13.41
C ALA A 97 -4.22 -21.01 13.69
N ILE A 98 -2.96 -20.85 14.13
CA ILE A 98 -2.09 -21.95 14.55
C ILE A 98 -2.65 -22.61 15.82
N GLY A 99 -3.08 -21.82 16.81
CA GLY A 99 -3.63 -22.31 18.08
C GLY A 99 -4.94 -23.09 17.93
N GLN A 100 -5.80 -22.65 17.00
CA GLN A 100 -7.03 -23.37 16.64
C GLN A 100 -6.75 -24.74 16.01
N GLY A 101 -5.63 -24.89 15.28
CA GLY A 101 -5.22 -26.15 14.65
C GLY A 101 -6.20 -26.71 13.60
N THR A 102 -7.33 -26.06 13.35
CA THR A 102 -8.37 -26.47 12.40
C THR A 102 -7.99 -26.11 10.96
N ALA A 103 -7.26 -25.01 10.76
CA ALA A 103 -6.79 -24.54 9.45
C ALA A 103 -5.71 -25.45 8.81
N GLU A 104 -4.99 -26.24 9.61
CA GLU A 104 -3.89 -27.09 9.14
C GLU A 104 -4.20 -28.60 9.19
N ARG A 105 -5.38 -28.97 9.70
CA ARG A 105 -5.81 -30.37 9.86
C ARG A 105 -6.28 -31.02 8.56
N ARG A 106 -6.55 -30.24 7.50
CA ARG A 106 -7.18 -30.74 6.27
C ARG A 106 -6.25 -30.66 5.06
N GLY A 107 -5.51 -31.75 4.83
CA GLY A 107 -4.97 -32.08 3.51
C GLY A 107 -3.95 -31.10 2.89
N PRO A 108 -3.85 -31.08 1.55
CA PRO A 108 -2.90 -30.25 0.78
C PRO A 108 -3.07 -28.72 0.98
N ALA A 109 -4.26 -28.27 1.39
CA ALA A 109 -4.58 -26.85 1.58
C ALA A 109 -3.71 -26.19 2.68
N ALA A 110 -3.29 -26.95 3.70
CA ALA A 110 -2.40 -26.47 4.74
C ALA A 110 -1.02 -26.02 4.20
N ALA A 111 -0.58 -26.54 3.05
CA ALA A 111 0.70 -26.17 2.46
C ALA A 111 0.68 -24.77 1.81
N VAL A 112 -0.49 -24.29 1.40
CA VAL A 112 -0.68 -23.03 0.67
C VAL A 112 -1.07 -21.87 1.60
N LEU A 113 -1.58 -22.16 2.79
CA LEU A 113 -1.96 -21.16 3.79
C LEU A 113 -0.83 -20.17 4.11
N HIS A 114 0.34 -20.68 4.50
CA HIS A 114 1.46 -19.84 4.94
C HIS A 114 2.05 -18.96 3.84
N PRO A 115 2.36 -19.47 2.62
CA PRO A 115 2.85 -18.61 1.56
C PRO A 115 1.81 -17.57 1.11
N ALA A 116 0.52 -17.94 1.02
CA ALA A 116 -0.53 -16.99 0.69
C ALA A 116 -0.69 -15.90 1.77
N TYR A 117 -0.60 -16.27 3.05
CA TYR A 117 -0.66 -15.30 4.15
C TYR A 117 0.53 -14.33 4.17
N LEU A 118 1.73 -14.82 3.88
CA LEU A 118 2.94 -13.98 3.81
C LEU A 118 2.89 -13.05 2.59
N LEU A 119 2.37 -13.50 1.44
CA LEU A 119 2.12 -12.64 0.27
C LEU A 119 1.08 -11.56 0.55
N LEU A 120 0.01 -11.89 1.29
CA LEU A 120 -0.99 -10.92 1.74
C LEU A 120 -0.32 -9.80 2.55
N VAL A 121 0.51 -10.16 3.54
CA VAL A 121 1.21 -9.19 4.38
C VAL A 121 2.23 -8.37 3.59
N ALA A 122 2.98 -8.98 2.66
CA ALA A 122 3.87 -8.24 1.76
C ALA A 122 3.11 -7.18 0.93
N GLY A 123 1.95 -7.54 0.37
CA GLY A 123 1.10 -6.63 -0.38
C GLY A 123 0.60 -5.47 0.48
N VAL A 124 0.14 -5.76 1.70
CA VAL A 124 -0.28 -4.73 2.67
C VAL A 124 0.89 -3.79 3.02
N ALA A 125 2.08 -4.33 3.29
CA ALA A 125 3.24 -3.53 3.61
C ALA A 125 3.66 -2.62 2.45
N LEU A 126 3.65 -3.14 1.21
CA LEU A 126 3.95 -2.36 0.02
C LEU A 126 2.91 -1.26 -0.24
N ALA A 127 1.63 -1.52 0.03
CA ALA A 127 0.56 -0.55 -0.14
C ALA A 127 0.71 0.68 0.78
N TYR A 128 1.23 0.50 2.00
CA TYR A 128 1.48 1.61 2.92
C TYR A 128 2.81 2.32 2.67
N LEU A 129 3.83 1.60 2.21
CA LEU A 129 5.17 2.15 2.02
C LEU A 129 5.42 2.70 0.61
N THR A 130 4.53 2.47 -0.36
CA THR A 130 4.74 2.92 -1.74
C THR A 130 4.60 4.44 -1.92
N GLY A 131 5.52 5.04 -2.68
CA GLY A 131 5.50 6.44 -3.08
C GLY A 131 4.96 6.68 -4.50
N ASP A 132 4.48 5.65 -5.19
CA ASP A 132 3.99 5.73 -6.57
C ASP A 132 2.70 4.93 -6.79
N LEU A 133 1.87 5.42 -7.73
CA LEU A 133 0.57 4.83 -8.05
C LEU A 133 0.66 3.46 -8.71
N PHE A 134 1.72 3.21 -9.48
CA PHE A 134 1.88 1.93 -10.16
C PHE A 134 2.18 0.81 -9.16
N ASN A 135 3.12 1.02 -8.25
CA ASN A 135 3.39 0.05 -7.18
C ASN A 135 2.24 -0.09 -6.20
N LEU A 136 1.44 0.96 -5.99
CA LEU A 136 0.19 0.85 -5.22
C LEU A 136 -0.81 -0.09 -5.89
N PHE A 137 -0.94 -0.04 -7.22
CA PHE A 137 -1.71 -1.04 -7.98
C PHE A 137 -1.13 -2.45 -7.80
N VAL A 138 0.19 -2.62 -7.96
CA VAL A 138 0.86 -3.93 -7.78
C VAL A 138 0.65 -4.48 -6.36
N ALA A 139 0.68 -3.61 -5.34
CA ALA A 139 0.43 -3.97 -3.95
C ALA A 139 -1.00 -4.47 -3.74
N PHE A 140 -1.99 -3.78 -4.29
CA PHE A 140 -3.39 -4.23 -4.24
C PHE A 140 -3.61 -5.54 -4.96
N GLU A 141 -3.02 -5.72 -6.15
CA GLU A 141 -3.10 -7.00 -6.87
C GLU A 141 -2.50 -8.15 -6.07
N THR A 142 -1.34 -7.92 -5.45
CA THR A 142 -0.67 -8.93 -4.63
C THR A 142 -1.52 -9.31 -3.40
N MET A 143 -2.07 -8.30 -2.72
CA MET A 143 -2.95 -8.50 -1.56
C MET A 143 -4.25 -9.22 -1.95
N LEU A 144 -4.90 -8.78 -3.02
CA LEU A 144 -6.16 -9.36 -3.51
C LEU A 144 -5.97 -10.79 -4.03
N ALA A 145 -4.95 -11.03 -4.84
CA ALA A 145 -4.61 -12.38 -5.32
C ALA A 145 -4.38 -13.35 -4.16
N SER A 146 -3.66 -12.90 -3.13
CA SER A 146 -3.43 -13.68 -1.91
C SER A 146 -4.73 -13.95 -1.15
N SER A 147 -5.60 -12.95 -1.04
CA SER A 147 -6.91 -13.08 -0.40
C SER A 147 -7.84 -14.04 -1.15
N TYR A 148 -7.83 -14.04 -2.49
CA TYR A 148 -8.60 -14.98 -3.31
C TYR A 148 -8.15 -16.43 -3.09
N VAL A 149 -6.84 -16.65 -2.95
CA VAL A 149 -6.32 -17.97 -2.57
C VAL A 149 -6.82 -18.32 -1.17
N LEU A 150 -6.71 -17.42 -0.19
CA LEU A 150 -7.09 -17.69 1.19
C LEU A 150 -8.58 -17.98 1.38
N ILE A 151 -9.48 -17.30 0.67
CA ILE A 151 -10.93 -17.52 0.79
C ILE A 151 -11.40 -18.83 0.13
N THR A 152 -10.67 -19.29 -0.89
CA THR A 152 -11.00 -20.52 -1.63
C THR A 152 -10.31 -21.76 -1.06
N LEU A 153 -9.38 -21.59 -0.11
CA LEU A 153 -8.74 -22.72 0.59
C LEU A 153 -9.79 -23.55 1.33
N ASP A 154 -9.85 -24.84 0.96
CA ASP A 154 -10.72 -25.83 1.60
C ASP A 154 -12.22 -25.42 1.61
N ALA A 155 -12.61 -24.64 0.61
CA ALA A 155 -13.97 -24.18 0.38
C ALA A 155 -14.80 -25.28 -0.29
N GLY A 156 -15.95 -25.64 0.30
CA GLY A 156 -16.98 -26.41 -0.41
C GLY A 156 -17.58 -25.59 -1.56
N GLU A 157 -18.34 -26.24 -2.45
CA GLU A 157 -18.89 -25.63 -3.69
C GLU A 157 -19.57 -24.27 -3.46
N GLU A 158 -20.33 -24.13 -2.37
CA GLU A 158 -21.06 -22.90 -2.05
C GLU A 158 -20.14 -21.75 -1.60
N ARG A 159 -19.07 -22.06 -0.83
CA ARG A 159 -18.04 -21.08 -0.46
C ARG A 159 -17.16 -20.70 -1.65
N ALA A 160 -16.88 -21.65 -2.55
CA ALA A 160 -16.15 -21.39 -3.78
C ALA A 160 -16.92 -20.44 -4.71
N ARG A 161 -18.26 -20.60 -4.81
CA ARG A 161 -19.11 -19.68 -5.57
C ARG A 161 -19.10 -18.25 -5.00
N SER A 162 -19.20 -18.11 -3.68
CA SER A 162 -19.10 -16.79 -3.02
C SER A 162 -17.71 -16.15 -3.21
N GLY A 163 -16.64 -16.95 -3.09
CA GLY A 163 -15.28 -16.52 -3.37
C GLY A 163 -15.10 -16.04 -4.82
N MET A 164 -15.74 -16.70 -5.79
CA MET A 164 -15.72 -16.29 -7.19
C MET A 164 -16.38 -14.93 -7.44
N THR A 165 -17.51 -14.66 -6.78
CA THR A 165 -18.14 -13.32 -6.85
C THR A 165 -17.19 -12.25 -6.32
N TYR A 166 -16.53 -12.50 -5.19
CA TYR A 166 -15.52 -11.60 -4.63
C TYR A 166 -14.33 -11.38 -5.59
N THR A 167 -13.80 -12.45 -6.19
CA THR A 167 -12.72 -12.36 -7.19
C THR A 167 -13.13 -11.54 -8.41
N ILE A 168 -14.33 -11.75 -8.96
CA ILE A 168 -14.81 -11.01 -10.14
C ILE A 168 -14.97 -9.52 -9.80
N THR A 169 -15.58 -9.18 -8.65
CA THR A 169 -15.73 -7.78 -8.23
C THR A 169 -14.38 -7.11 -7.98
N GLY A 170 -13.43 -7.83 -7.39
CA GLY A 170 -12.09 -7.31 -7.16
C GLY A 170 -11.29 -7.13 -8.45
N LEU A 171 -11.36 -8.06 -9.41
CA LEU A 171 -10.76 -7.90 -10.74
C LEU A 171 -11.36 -6.72 -11.52
N ALA A 172 -12.68 -6.53 -11.46
CA ALA A 172 -13.32 -5.36 -12.07
C ALA A 172 -12.83 -4.05 -11.44
N SER A 173 -12.73 -4.01 -10.11
CA SER A 173 -12.21 -2.84 -9.37
C SER A 173 -10.74 -2.56 -9.69
N SER A 174 -9.94 -3.61 -9.87
CA SER A 174 -8.54 -3.53 -10.27
C SER A 174 -8.36 -2.95 -11.67
N LEU A 175 -9.16 -3.39 -12.65
CA LEU A 175 -9.13 -2.84 -14.01
C LEU A 175 -9.53 -1.36 -14.03
N LEU A 176 -10.50 -0.97 -13.20
CA LEU A 176 -10.86 0.44 -13.01
C LEU A 176 -9.69 1.22 -12.41
N LEU A 177 -9.03 0.70 -11.38
CA LEU A 177 -7.84 1.33 -10.78
C LEU A 177 -6.72 1.50 -11.83
N LEU A 178 -6.42 0.46 -12.61
CA LEU A 178 -5.40 0.52 -13.66
C LEU A 178 -5.74 1.56 -14.73
N THR A 179 -7.03 1.66 -15.09
CA THR A 179 -7.53 2.68 -16.02
C THR A 179 -7.32 4.09 -15.47
N VAL A 180 -7.61 4.31 -14.18
CA VAL A 180 -7.36 5.60 -13.52
C VAL A 180 -5.86 5.94 -13.50
N VAL A 181 -4.99 4.98 -13.17
CA VAL A 181 -3.53 5.19 -13.21
C VAL A 181 -3.06 5.54 -14.62
N ALA A 182 -3.58 4.88 -15.65
CA ALA A 182 -3.26 5.18 -17.04
C ALA A 182 -3.71 6.60 -17.44
N LEU A 183 -4.89 7.04 -17.03
CA LEU A 183 -5.40 8.40 -17.28
C LEU A 183 -4.59 9.47 -16.53
N VAL A 184 -4.20 9.20 -15.28
CA VAL A 184 -3.32 10.09 -14.49
C VAL A 184 -1.97 10.23 -15.17
N TYR A 185 -1.37 9.12 -15.63
CA TYR A 185 -0.11 9.16 -16.35
C TYR A 185 -0.23 9.90 -17.69
N ALA A 186 -1.31 9.66 -18.45
CA ALA A 186 -1.56 10.35 -19.73
C ALA A 186 -1.71 11.87 -19.57
N SER A 187 -2.24 12.34 -18.43
CA SER A 187 -2.47 13.76 -18.17
C SER A 187 -1.28 14.48 -17.49
N THR A 188 -0.54 13.80 -16.62
CA THR A 188 0.53 14.43 -15.80
C THR A 188 1.94 14.01 -16.20
N GLY A 189 2.08 12.91 -16.94
CA GLY A 189 3.36 12.33 -17.37
C GLY A 189 4.18 11.69 -16.25
N THR A 190 3.59 11.42 -15.09
CA THR A 190 4.26 10.78 -13.94
C THR A 190 3.27 9.96 -13.11
N VAL A 191 3.77 8.93 -12.42
CA VAL A 191 3.01 8.12 -11.45
C VAL A 191 3.52 8.31 -10.02
N ASN A 192 4.57 9.11 -9.83
CA ASN A 192 5.14 9.40 -8.52
C ASN A 192 4.21 10.34 -7.74
N LEU A 193 3.82 9.96 -6.52
CA LEU A 193 2.85 10.70 -5.72
C LEU A 193 3.35 12.09 -5.32
N ALA A 194 4.65 12.27 -5.08
CA ALA A 194 5.24 13.55 -4.74
C ALA A 194 5.21 14.53 -5.93
N ASP A 195 5.42 14.03 -7.15
CA ASP A 195 5.30 14.85 -8.35
C ASP A 195 3.84 15.13 -8.72
N LEU A 196 2.96 14.16 -8.52
CA LEU A 196 1.52 14.32 -8.74
C LEU A 196 0.94 15.43 -7.85
N ALA A 197 1.35 15.51 -6.58
CA ALA A 197 0.92 16.57 -5.68
C ALA A 197 1.24 17.98 -6.21
N ARG A 198 2.31 18.13 -6.99
CA ARG A 198 2.69 19.41 -7.62
C ARG A 198 1.96 19.62 -8.96
N ARG A 199 1.98 18.61 -9.84
CA ARG A 199 1.45 18.75 -11.22
C ARG A 199 -0.07 18.78 -11.30
N THR A 200 -0.76 18.15 -10.34
CA THR A 200 -2.23 18.22 -10.27
C THR A 200 -2.73 19.63 -9.96
N ALA A 201 -1.89 20.50 -9.39
CA ALA A 201 -2.19 21.91 -9.17
C ALA A 201 -2.33 22.72 -10.48
N ASP A 202 -1.69 22.26 -11.55
CA ASP A 202 -1.56 22.98 -12.82
C ASP A 202 -2.47 22.44 -13.94
N LEU A 203 -3.27 21.40 -13.67
CA LEU A 203 -4.15 20.78 -14.66
C LEU A 203 -5.35 21.68 -15.04
N PRO A 204 -5.83 21.65 -16.30
CA PRO A 204 -7.07 22.30 -16.71
C PRO A 204 -8.29 21.79 -15.92
N ASP A 205 -9.26 22.66 -15.64
CA ASP A 205 -10.42 22.35 -14.78
C ASP A 205 -11.29 21.19 -15.32
N GLY A 206 -11.37 21.04 -16.64
CA GLY A 206 -12.06 19.91 -17.28
C GLY A 206 -11.44 18.56 -16.91
N THR A 207 -10.11 18.47 -16.93
CA THR A 207 -9.36 17.25 -16.57
C THR A 207 -9.43 16.97 -15.07
N ARG A 208 -9.45 18.01 -14.23
CA ARG A 208 -9.63 17.88 -12.77
C ARG A 208 -10.97 17.28 -12.39
N THR A 209 -12.03 17.69 -13.07
CA THR A 209 -13.39 17.20 -12.83
C THR A 209 -13.52 15.72 -13.19
N VAL A 210 -12.92 15.29 -14.30
CA VAL A 210 -12.88 13.87 -14.71
C VAL A 210 -12.07 13.01 -13.73
N LEU A 211 -11.01 13.58 -13.14
CA LEU A 211 -10.16 12.91 -12.15
C LEU A 211 -10.70 13.01 -10.71
N GLY A 212 -11.87 13.63 -10.48
CA GLY A 212 -12.45 13.80 -9.15
C GLY A 212 -11.65 14.72 -8.21
N LEU A 213 -10.77 15.55 -8.76
CA LEU A 213 -9.97 16.51 -7.99
C LEU A 213 -10.81 17.74 -7.62
N PRO A 214 -10.63 18.32 -6.42
CA PRO A 214 -11.34 19.53 -6.05
C PRO A 214 -11.05 20.66 -7.04
N ALA A 215 -12.11 21.35 -7.45
CA ALA A 215 -12.01 22.49 -8.34
C ALA A 215 -11.05 23.52 -7.76
N ARG A 216 -10.28 24.18 -8.64
CA ARG A 216 -9.36 25.23 -8.22
C ARG A 216 -10.17 26.29 -7.46
N PRO A 217 -9.78 26.67 -6.23
CA PRO A 217 -10.51 27.71 -5.53
C PRO A 217 -10.47 28.98 -6.40
N PRO A 218 -11.61 29.66 -6.63
CA PRO A 218 -11.73 30.77 -7.59
C PRO A 218 -10.88 32.00 -7.25
N CYS A 219 -10.09 31.96 -6.19
CA CYS A 219 -9.40 33.10 -5.59
C CYS A 219 -7.90 32.85 -5.39
N THR A 220 -7.17 32.48 -6.45
CA THR A 220 -5.70 32.61 -6.45
C THR A 220 -5.26 34.09 -6.34
N GLY A 221 -6.14 35.04 -6.68
CA GLY A 221 -5.90 36.48 -6.52
C GLY A 221 -6.09 37.03 -5.10
N CYS A 222 -6.87 36.39 -4.22
CA CYS A 222 -7.08 36.90 -2.85
C CYS A 222 -5.87 36.62 -1.94
N ALA A 223 -5.22 35.46 -2.08
CA ALA A 223 -4.01 35.12 -1.33
C ALA A 223 -2.85 36.10 -1.64
N ALA A 224 -2.71 36.52 -2.90
CA ALA A 224 -1.70 37.51 -3.29
C ALA A 224 -1.99 38.93 -2.75
N ARG A 225 -3.25 39.24 -2.43
CA ARG A 225 -3.68 40.54 -1.90
C ARG A 225 -3.61 40.61 -0.37
N ALA A 226 -3.66 39.47 0.33
CA ALA A 226 -3.53 39.38 1.79
C ALA A 226 -2.14 39.75 2.33
N HIS A 227 -1.09 39.65 1.50
CA HIS A 227 0.28 40.07 1.86
C HIS A 227 0.62 41.51 1.48
N ARG A 228 -0.31 42.28 0.89
CA ARG A 228 -0.09 43.71 0.64
C ARG A 228 -0.59 44.53 1.83
N PRO A 229 0.20 45.49 2.35
CA PRO A 229 -0.27 46.39 3.40
C PRO A 229 -1.52 47.14 2.91
N PRO A 230 -2.47 47.45 3.80
CA PRO A 230 -3.76 48.03 3.41
C PRO A 230 -3.54 49.38 2.71
N ARG A 231 -3.78 49.41 1.40
CA ARG A 231 -3.96 50.67 0.66
C ARG A 231 -5.44 51.00 0.65
N SER A 232 -5.79 52.08 1.34
CA SER A 232 -7.03 52.89 1.33
C SER A 232 -8.41 52.19 1.18
N PRO A 233 -9.45 52.66 1.88
CA PRO A 233 -10.70 51.90 2.08
C PRO A 233 -11.66 51.84 0.89
N SER A 234 -11.24 52.06 -0.36
CA SER A 234 -12.15 52.27 -1.49
C SER A 234 -12.19 51.19 -2.58
N SER A 235 -11.62 49.99 -2.38
CA SER A 235 -11.61 48.95 -3.43
C SER A 235 -11.99 47.55 -2.97
N SER A 236 -13.15 47.41 -2.31
CA SER A 236 -13.80 46.12 -2.04
C SER A 236 -15.06 45.95 -2.90
N ARG A 237 -14.88 45.73 -4.21
CA ARG A 237 -15.88 45.06 -5.05
C ARG A 237 -15.16 44.12 -6.02
N CYS A 238 -15.30 42.82 -5.80
CA CYS A 238 -15.11 41.85 -6.87
C CYS A 238 -16.32 41.95 -7.82
N PRO A 239 -16.15 42.00 -9.14
CA PRO A 239 -17.26 41.79 -10.06
C PRO A 239 -17.71 40.31 -10.01
N PRO A 240 -18.97 40.03 -10.43
CA PRO A 240 -19.56 38.69 -10.37
C PRO A 240 -18.81 37.66 -11.21
#